data_AF-A0AAE4R637-F1
#
_entry.id   AF-A0AAE4R637-F1
#
_cell.length_a   1.000
_cell.length_b   1.000
_cell.length_c   1.000
_cell.angle_alpha   90.00
_cell.angle_beta   90.00
_cell.angle_gamma   90.00
#
_symmetry.space_group_name_H-M   'P 1'
#
loop_
_entity.id
_entity.type
_entity.pdbx_description
1 polymer ?
#
loop_
_entity_poly.entity_id
_entity_poly.type
_entity_poly.pdbx_seq_one_letter_code
_entity_poly.pdbx_strand_id
1 'polypeptide(L)'
;MAAEQGGLAGLVEPSSPLVPILSAAGRRFLRPLHVQVVGRPGVGRDTMARALRERLALTVIGPGEDARAAADADLWVLVLAGPPRRADHELLRSLPADRVVVVLGKADTHPDWDAAVDAANRSSTQLGLPVHAVSQLLACADLDATEFTALARLAAEGAEMPSMAGRFLVGAPGSEERILRQGLLRRIDAFGIDTALRLIAEGSDMAADASALNRALHAISGVPQLTTEISDRVGRVRFWREVEIRAELERAAAGGCDRENAERLLAAGGLG
;
A
#
# COMPACT_ATOMS: atom_id res chain seq x y z
N MET A 1 18.01 -23.11 -0.71
CA MET A 1 16.88 -24.03 -0.84
C MET A 1 16.49 -24.15 -2.31
N ALA A 2 16.15 -25.35 -2.82
CA ALA A 2 15.78 -25.53 -4.23
C ALA A 2 14.64 -24.58 -4.70
N ALA A 3 13.73 -24.21 -3.79
CA ALA A 3 12.69 -23.21 -4.04
C ALA A 3 13.24 -21.80 -4.31
N GLU A 4 14.23 -21.38 -3.51
CA GLU A 4 14.89 -20.07 -3.65
C GLU A 4 15.75 -19.95 -4.91
N GLN A 5 16.18 -21.08 -5.47
CA GLN A 5 16.96 -21.14 -6.70
C GLN A 5 16.08 -21.40 -7.93
N GLY A 6 14.76 -21.55 -7.76
CA GLY A 6 13.82 -21.87 -8.85
C GLY A 6 13.99 -23.28 -9.40
N GLY A 7 14.71 -24.15 -8.70
CA GLY A 7 15.10 -25.49 -9.12
C GLY A 7 14.13 -26.60 -8.72
N LEU A 8 12.91 -26.26 -8.27
CA LEU A 8 11.95 -27.27 -7.78
C LEU A 8 11.65 -28.36 -8.80
N ALA A 9 11.50 -28.00 -10.07
CA ALA A 9 11.26 -28.98 -11.13
C ALA A 9 12.46 -29.92 -11.37
N GLY A 10 13.67 -29.52 -11.00
CA GLY A 10 14.88 -30.34 -11.08
C GLY A 10 15.01 -31.38 -9.97
N LEU A 11 14.07 -31.42 -9.02
CA LEU A 11 14.02 -32.44 -7.97
C LEU A 11 13.43 -33.78 -8.45
N VAL A 12 12.90 -33.81 -9.67
CA VAL A 12 12.30 -34.99 -10.30
C VAL A 12 12.81 -35.13 -11.73
N GLU A 13 12.66 -36.33 -12.30
CA GLU A 13 12.98 -36.56 -13.71
C GLU A 13 12.15 -35.64 -14.63
N PRO A 14 12.69 -35.13 -15.76
CA PRO A 14 11.98 -34.22 -16.66
C PRO A 14 10.66 -34.78 -17.23
N SER A 15 10.51 -36.11 -17.27
CA SER A 15 9.28 -36.79 -17.70
C SER A 15 8.23 -36.94 -16.59
N SER A 16 8.55 -36.54 -15.34
CA SER A 16 7.62 -36.64 -14.22
C SER A 16 6.41 -35.73 -14.45
N PRO A 17 5.18 -36.21 -14.19
CA PRO A 17 3.99 -35.37 -14.22
C PRO A 17 3.96 -34.32 -13.09
N LEU A 18 4.90 -34.35 -12.13
CA LEU A 18 5.07 -33.30 -11.11
C LEU A 18 5.79 -32.07 -11.64
N VAL A 19 6.54 -32.17 -12.75
CA VAL A 19 7.27 -31.04 -13.34
C VAL A 19 6.41 -29.78 -13.51
N PRO A 20 5.20 -29.82 -14.12
CA PRO A 20 4.36 -28.62 -14.24
C PRO A 20 3.92 -28.04 -12.88
N ILE A 21 3.62 -28.91 -11.90
CA ILE A 21 3.19 -28.52 -10.56
C ILE A 21 4.34 -27.81 -9.84
N LEU A 22 5.52 -28.44 -9.79
CA LEU A 22 6.73 -27.92 -9.17
C LEU A 22 7.23 -26.63 -9.85
N SER A 23 7.09 -26.54 -11.17
CA SER A 23 7.41 -25.32 -11.93
C SER A 23 6.47 -24.17 -11.56
N ALA A 24 5.16 -24.43 -11.45
CA ALA A 24 4.18 -23.41 -11.06
C ALA A 24 4.41 -22.96 -9.61
N ALA A 25 4.61 -23.91 -8.70
CA ALA A 25 5.00 -23.70 -7.30
C ALA A 25 6.27 -22.86 -7.18
N GLY A 26 7.33 -23.19 -7.94
CA GLY A 26 8.59 -22.45 -7.93
C GLY A 26 8.44 -21.01 -8.42
N ARG A 27 7.67 -20.80 -9.50
CA ARG A 27 7.34 -19.44 -9.96
C ARG A 27 6.56 -18.65 -8.92
N ARG A 28 5.56 -19.27 -8.28
CA ARG A 28 4.76 -18.66 -7.20
C ARG A 28 5.62 -18.30 -5.98
N PHE A 29 6.60 -19.14 -5.65
CA PHE A 29 7.52 -18.93 -4.54
C PHE A 29 8.45 -17.74 -4.77
N LEU A 30 8.99 -17.61 -5.98
CA LEU A 30 10.00 -16.60 -6.33
C LEU A 30 9.42 -15.25 -6.76
N ARG A 31 8.13 -15.17 -7.10
CA ARG A 31 7.56 -13.92 -7.60
C ARG A 31 7.63 -12.79 -6.57
N PRO A 32 7.65 -11.52 -6.98
CA PRO A 32 7.55 -10.37 -6.09
C PRO A 32 6.36 -10.45 -5.12
N LEU A 33 6.42 -9.68 -4.03
CA LEU A 33 5.31 -9.60 -3.08
C LEU A 33 4.08 -8.97 -3.75
N HIS A 34 2.96 -9.70 -3.78
CA HIS A 34 1.69 -9.17 -4.26
C HIS A 34 0.84 -8.67 -3.08
N VAL A 35 0.56 -7.38 -3.04
CA VAL A 35 -0.20 -6.75 -1.97
C VAL A 35 -1.61 -6.39 -2.45
N GLN A 36 -2.65 -6.83 -1.77
CA GLN A 36 -4.02 -6.43 -2.08
C GLN A 36 -4.46 -5.28 -1.17
N VAL A 37 -4.98 -4.21 -1.77
CA VAL A 37 -5.59 -3.12 -1.00
C VAL A 37 -7.09 -3.38 -0.84
N VAL A 38 -7.54 -3.42 0.40
CA VAL A 38 -8.93 -3.71 0.77
C VAL A 38 -9.50 -2.64 1.69
N GLY A 39 -10.82 -2.59 1.82
CA GLY A 39 -11.53 -1.60 2.62
C GLY A 39 -12.89 -1.26 2.03
N ARG A 40 -13.66 -0.44 2.75
CA ARG A 40 -14.99 0.00 2.30
C ARG A 40 -14.89 0.93 1.07
N PRO A 41 -15.97 1.06 0.28
CA PRO A 41 -16.04 2.09 -0.76
C PRO A 41 -15.78 3.49 -0.20
N GLY A 42 -15.02 4.32 -0.92
CA GLY A 42 -14.74 5.73 -0.57
C GLY A 42 -13.64 5.97 0.48
N VAL A 43 -12.96 4.92 0.97
CA VAL A 43 -11.88 5.09 1.97
C VAL A 43 -10.52 5.49 1.38
N GLY A 44 -10.40 5.58 0.05
CA GLY A 44 -9.14 5.94 -0.62
C GLY A 44 -8.27 4.74 -1.04
N ARG A 45 -8.88 3.60 -1.35
CA ARG A 45 -8.15 2.37 -1.75
C ARG A 45 -7.33 2.55 -3.03
N ASP A 46 -7.87 3.22 -4.05
CA ASP A 46 -7.15 3.44 -5.31
C ASP A 46 -5.91 4.32 -5.10
N THR A 47 -6.06 5.38 -4.30
CA THR A 47 -4.94 6.25 -3.90
C THR A 47 -3.92 5.48 -3.08
N MET A 48 -4.35 4.61 -2.15
CA MET A 48 -3.43 3.74 -1.41
C MET A 48 -2.67 2.80 -2.32
N ALA A 49 -3.35 2.17 -3.28
CA ALA A 49 -2.71 1.26 -4.22
C ALA A 49 -1.67 1.99 -5.06
N ARG A 50 -1.99 3.20 -5.54
CA ARG A 50 -1.05 4.08 -6.23
C ARG A 50 0.16 4.42 -5.34
N ALA A 51 -0.07 4.86 -4.10
CA ALA A 51 0.99 5.24 -3.17
C ALA A 51 1.96 4.08 -2.90
N LEU A 52 1.44 2.87 -2.67
CA LEU A 52 2.27 1.67 -2.46
C LEU A 52 3.09 1.30 -3.69
N ARG A 53 2.54 1.41 -4.90
CA ARG A 53 3.27 1.17 -6.16
C ARG A 53 4.39 2.20 -6.34
N GLU A 54 4.07 3.48 -6.16
CA GLU A 54 4.97 4.58 -6.46
C GLU A 54 6.05 4.83 -5.39
N ARG A 55 5.77 4.51 -4.13
CA ARG A 55 6.67 4.80 -3.00
C ARG A 55 7.41 3.58 -2.49
N LEU A 56 6.78 2.40 -2.53
CA LEU A 56 7.36 1.17 -2.01
C LEU A 56 7.74 0.17 -3.11
N ALA A 57 7.53 0.51 -4.39
CA ALA A 57 7.81 -0.35 -5.55
C ALA A 57 7.17 -1.75 -5.46
N LEU A 58 5.98 -1.83 -4.82
CA LEU A 58 5.26 -3.08 -4.61
C LEU A 58 4.40 -3.43 -5.82
N THR A 59 4.22 -4.73 -6.07
CA THR A 59 3.17 -5.22 -6.96
C THR A 59 1.85 -5.17 -6.20
N VAL A 60 1.02 -4.18 -6.49
CA VAL A 60 -0.24 -3.95 -5.77
C VAL A 60 -1.42 -4.31 -6.63
N ILE A 61 -2.40 -4.98 -6.04
CA ILE A 61 -3.69 -5.33 -6.63
C ILE A 61 -4.72 -4.34 -6.10
N GLY A 62 -5.18 -3.49 -6.99
CA GLY A 62 -6.16 -2.45 -6.73
C GLY A 62 -7.60 -2.95 -6.64
N PRO A 63 -8.52 -2.11 -6.15
CA PRO A 63 -9.96 -2.38 -6.22
C PRO A 63 -10.44 -2.64 -7.66
N GLY A 64 -11.21 -3.70 -7.86
CA GLY A 64 -11.79 -4.01 -9.17
C GLY A 64 -10.82 -4.61 -10.19
N GLU A 65 -9.55 -4.82 -9.81
CA GLU A 65 -8.61 -5.62 -10.59
C GLU A 65 -8.92 -7.12 -10.46
N ASP A 66 -8.33 -7.94 -11.36
CA ASP A 66 -8.65 -9.37 -11.56
C ASP A 66 -8.86 -10.15 -10.25
N ALA A 67 -10.05 -10.74 -10.08
CA ALA A 67 -10.40 -11.55 -8.92
C ALA A 67 -9.46 -12.74 -8.71
N ARG A 68 -8.85 -13.27 -9.80
CA ARG A 68 -7.82 -14.30 -9.70
C ARG A 68 -6.52 -13.75 -9.13
N ALA A 69 -6.13 -12.53 -9.52
CA ALA A 69 -4.98 -11.87 -8.91
C ALA A 69 -5.22 -11.63 -7.42
N ALA A 70 -6.43 -11.21 -7.04
CA ALA A 70 -6.80 -11.01 -5.63
C ALA A 70 -6.74 -12.31 -4.80
N ALA A 71 -7.16 -13.44 -5.35
CA ALA A 71 -7.04 -14.75 -4.69
C ALA A 71 -5.58 -15.15 -4.43
N ASP A 72 -4.67 -14.62 -5.25
CA ASP A 72 -3.25 -14.85 -5.19
C ASP A 72 -2.53 -13.86 -4.25
N ALA A 73 -3.20 -12.94 -3.57
CA ALA A 73 -2.50 -11.95 -2.74
C ALA A 73 -1.64 -12.59 -1.64
N ASP A 74 -0.46 -12.01 -1.40
CA ASP A 74 0.44 -12.42 -0.32
C ASP A 74 0.21 -11.64 0.97
N LEU A 75 -0.21 -10.39 0.85
CA LEU A 75 -0.40 -9.45 1.95
C LEU A 75 -1.63 -8.58 1.69
N TRP A 76 -2.35 -8.22 2.74
CA TRP A 76 -3.51 -7.34 2.66
C TRP A 76 -3.26 -6.03 3.39
N VAL A 77 -3.54 -4.91 2.73
CA VAL A 77 -3.56 -3.58 3.34
C VAL A 77 -5.02 -3.15 3.51
N LEU A 78 -5.52 -3.19 4.73
CA LEU A 78 -6.87 -2.75 5.09
C LEU A 78 -6.87 -1.24 5.34
N VAL A 79 -7.59 -0.49 4.51
CA VAL A 79 -7.69 0.97 4.60
C VAL A 79 -8.96 1.37 5.35
N LEU A 80 -8.78 2.10 6.45
CA LEU A 80 -9.81 2.81 7.18
C LEU A 80 -9.80 4.29 6.77
N ALA A 81 -10.93 4.98 6.96
CA ALA A 81 -11.04 6.44 6.74
C ALA A 81 -11.58 7.17 7.98
N GLY A 82 -11.47 6.53 9.14
CA GLY A 82 -12.06 6.94 10.41
C GLY A 82 -12.17 5.73 11.34
N PRO A 83 -12.86 5.87 12.49
CA PRO A 83 -13.06 4.76 13.41
C PRO A 83 -13.64 3.52 12.71
N PRO A 84 -13.15 2.31 13.04
CA PRO A 84 -13.57 1.09 12.39
C PRO A 84 -15.08 0.86 12.60
N ARG A 85 -15.75 0.46 11.54
CA ARG A 85 -17.19 0.14 11.53
C ARG A 85 -17.38 -1.37 11.51
N ARG A 86 -18.62 -1.83 11.75
CA ARG A 86 -18.99 -3.26 11.68
C ARG A 86 -18.44 -3.96 10.43
N ALA A 87 -18.60 -3.34 9.25
CA ALA A 87 -18.12 -3.90 7.99
C ALA A 87 -16.58 -3.99 7.91
N ASP A 88 -15.84 -3.10 8.59
CA ASP A 88 -14.38 -3.18 8.68
C ASP A 88 -13.96 -4.38 9.56
N HIS A 89 -14.68 -4.64 10.67
CA HIS A 89 -14.46 -5.84 11.49
C HIS A 89 -14.80 -7.14 10.75
N GLU A 90 -15.89 -7.14 9.96
CA GLU A 90 -16.28 -8.29 9.14
C GLU A 90 -15.24 -8.60 8.08
N LEU A 91 -14.77 -7.58 7.37
CA LEU A 91 -13.71 -7.71 6.38
C LEU A 91 -12.43 -8.21 7.04
N LEU A 92 -11.98 -7.60 8.15
CA LEU A 92 -10.77 -8.04 8.85
C LEU A 92 -10.84 -9.51 9.27
N ARG A 93 -11.99 -9.98 9.77
CA ARG A 93 -12.21 -11.38 10.17
C ARG A 93 -12.15 -12.36 9.00
N SER A 94 -12.37 -11.92 7.77
CA SER A 94 -12.25 -12.75 6.57
C SER A 94 -10.82 -12.85 6.03
N LEU A 95 -9.88 -12.03 6.53
CA LEU A 95 -8.51 -11.96 6.03
C LEU A 95 -7.56 -12.83 6.87
N PRO A 96 -6.41 -13.27 6.31
CA PRO A 96 -5.39 -13.98 7.08
C PRO A 96 -4.71 -13.05 8.11
N ALA A 97 -4.99 -13.27 9.39
CA ALA A 97 -4.59 -12.34 10.47
C ALA A 97 -3.09 -12.02 10.54
N ASP A 98 -2.23 -12.94 10.09
CA ASP A 98 -0.78 -12.83 10.13
C ASP A 98 -0.15 -12.12 8.91
N ARG A 99 -0.98 -11.72 7.94
CA ARG A 99 -0.57 -11.07 6.69
C ARG A 99 -1.42 -9.83 6.39
N VAL A 100 -1.96 -9.20 7.43
CA VAL A 100 -2.71 -7.94 7.32
C VAL A 100 -1.89 -6.79 7.92
N VAL A 101 -1.88 -5.67 7.20
CA VAL A 101 -1.45 -4.35 7.66
C VAL A 101 -2.69 -3.45 7.64
N VAL A 102 -2.96 -2.76 8.75
CA VAL A 102 -4.11 -1.85 8.84
C VAL A 102 -3.63 -0.41 8.84
N VAL A 103 -4.26 0.43 8.03
CA VAL A 103 -3.94 1.86 7.95
C VAL A 103 -5.18 2.71 8.21
N LEU A 104 -5.01 3.78 8.99
CA LEU A 104 -5.95 4.89 9.03
C LEU A 104 -5.54 5.87 7.92
N GLY A 105 -6.23 5.77 6.78
CA GLY A 105 -6.07 6.67 5.66
C GLY A 105 -6.60 8.07 5.93
N LYS A 106 -6.30 8.99 5.02
CA LYS A 106 -6.71 10.40 5.08
C LYS A 106 -6.22 11.12 6.33
N ALA A 107 -5.00 10.80 6.81
CA ALA A 107 -4.41 11.48 7.96
C ALA A 107 -4.35 13.01 7.78
N ASP A 108 -4.24 13.48 6.54
CA ASP A 108 -4.32 14.89 6.11
C ASP A 108 -5.66 15.58 6.40
N THR A 109 -6.71 14.84 6.78
CA THR A 109 -8.02 15.41 7.15
C THR A 109 -8.16 15.67 8.66
N HIS A 110 -7.16 15.28 9.44
CA HIS A 110 -7.09 15.60 10.87
C HIS A 110 -6.50 17.01 11.09
N PRO A 111 -6.76 17.65 12.24
CA PRO A 111 -6.22 18.98 12.55
C PRO A 111 -4.70 19.05 12.48
N ASP A 112 -4.03 17.98 12.90
CA ASP A 112 -2.58 17.81 12.87
C ASP A 112 -2.24 16.31 12.82
N TRP A 113 -0.94 16.02 12.67
CA TRP A 113 -0.43 14.65 12.57
C TRP A 113 -0.63 13.85 13.87
N ASP A 114 -0.48 14.49 15.03
CA ASP A 114 -0.62 13.82 16.33
C ASP A 114 -2.07 13.36 16.54
N ALA A 115 -3.05 14.17 16.14
CA ALA A 115 -4.46 13.81 16.15
C ALA A 115 -4.79 12.63 15.23
N ALA A 116 -4.10 12.51 14.08
CA ALA A 116 -4.22 11.36 13.19
C ALA A 116 -3.61 10.09 13.82
N VAL A 117 -2.43 10.20 14.44
CA VAL A 117 -1.79 9.11 15.18
C VAL A 117 -2.66 8.64 16.34
N ASP A 118 -3.24 9.56 17.11
CA ASP A 118 -4.16 9.24 18.19
C ASP A 118 -5.43 8.53 17.71
N ALA A 119 -5.97 8.94 16.56
CA ALA A 119 -7.10 8.26 15.94
C ALA A 119 -6.73 6.85 15.47
N ALA A 120 -5.51 6.66 14.96
CA ALA A 120 -4.98 5.35 14.60
C ALA A 120 -4.82 4.47 15.85
N ASN A 121 -4.27 4.99 16.95
CA ASN A 121 -4.12 4.27 18.22
C ASN A 121 -5.47 3.84 18.83
N ARG A 122 -6.49 4.70 18.77
CA ARG A 122 -7.85 4.34 19.19
C ARG A 122 -8.43 3.22 18.31
N SER A 123 -8.20 3.29 16.99
CA SER A 123 -8.62 2.25 16.06
C SER A 123 -7.88 0.93 16.30
N SER A 124 -6.59 1.01 16.65
CA SER A 124 -5.77 -0.14 17.03
C SER A 124 -6.33 -0.85 18.25
N THR A 125 -6.72 -0.10 19.28
CA THR A 125 -7.38 -0.65 20.48
C THR A 125 -8.68 -1.38 20.14
N GLN A 126 -9.48 -0.84 19.21
CA GLN A 126 -10.75 -1.45 18.81
C GLN A 126 -10.58 -2.71 17.95
N LEU A 127 -9.51 -2.79 17.16
CA LEU A 127 -9.24 -3.92 16.27
C LEU A 127 -8.35 -4.99 16.89
N GLY A 128 -7.60 -4.66 17.95
CA GLY A 128 -6.60 -5.54 18.55
C GLY A 128 -5.35 -5.75 17.69
N LEU A 129 -5.09 -4.85 16.73
CA LEU A 129 -3.95 -4.90 15.81
C LEU A 129 -3.36 -3.49 15.64
N PRO A 130 -2.06 -3.34 15.34
CA PRO A 130 -1.48 -2.04 14.99
C PRO A 130 -2.23 -1.38 13.82
N VAL A 131 -2.45 -0.07 13.92
CA VAL A 131 -3.05 0.76 12.88
C VAL A 131 -2.12 1.95 12.65
N HIS A 132 -1.73 2.20 11.39
CA HIS A 132 -0.79 3.27 11.03
C HIS A 132 -1.53 4.45 10.40
N ALA A 133 -1.28 5.67 10.88
CA ALA A 133 -1.80 6.88 10.24
C ALA A 133 -1.07 7.14 8.91
N VAL A 134 -1.84 7.36 7.85
CA VAL A 134 -1.33 7.55 6.49
C VAL A 134 -2.14 8.59 5.75
N SER A 135 -1.46 9.53 5.09
CA SER A 135 -2.03 10.31 3.99
C SER A 135 -1.61 9.71 2.65
N GLN A 136 -2.52 8.96 2.02
CA GLN A 136 -2.23 8.40 0.69
C GLN A 136 -2.10 9.51 -0.36
N LEU A 137 -2.80 10.62 -0.15
CA LEU A 137 -2.79 11.74 -1.08
C LEU A 137 -1.42 12.41 -1.09
N LEU A 138 -0.87 12.75 0.08
CA LEU A 138 0.46 13.34 0.16
C LEU A 138 1.55 12.39 -0.34
N ALA A 139 1.39 11.08 -0.15
CA ALA A 139 2.32 10.08 -0.70
C ALA A 139 2.37 10.08 -2.24
N CYS A 140 1.29 10.52 -2.89
CA CYS A 140 1.15 10.66 -4.34
C CYS A 140 1.30 12.11 -4.81
N ALA A 141 1.81 13.03 -3.97
CA ALA A 141 2.05 14.40 -4.37
C ALA A 141 2.97 14.46 -5.60
N ASP A 142 2.54 15.20 -6.61
CA ASP A 142 3.22 15.33 -7.90
C ASP A 142 2.94 16.72 -8.46
N LEU A 143 3.39 17.73 -7.70
CA LEU A 143 3.32 19.12 -8.11
C LEU A 143 4.35 19.40 -9.20
N ASP A 144 3.93 20.13 -10.23
CA ASP A 144 4.84 20.63 -11.26
C ASP A 144 5.45 22.00 -10.89
N ALA A 145 6.36 22.50 -11.73
CA ALA A 145 7.01 23.79 -11.52
C ALA A 145 6.05 24.99 -11.58
N THR A 146 4.97 24.89 -12.36
CA THR A 146 3.93 25.94 -12.48
C THR A 146 3.13 26.02 -11.18
N GLU A 147 2.74 24.87 -10.65
CA GLU A 147 2.01 24.73 -9.39
C GLU A 147 2.85 25.21 -8.21
N PHE A 148 4.13 24.84 -8.18
CA PHE A 148 5.08 25.34 -7.20
C PHE A 148 5.24 26.86 -7.29
N THR A 149 5.43 27.42 -8.49
CA THR A 149 5.54 28.88 -8.68
C THR A 149 4.30 29.61 -8.19
N ALA A 150 3.11 29.02 -8.40
CA ALA A 150 1.88 29.61 -7.91
C ALA A 150 1.76 29.53 -6.38
N LEU A 151 2.14 28.42 -5.75
CA LEU A 151 2.24 28.32 -4.29
C LEU A 151 3.23 29.33 -3.73
N ALA A 152 4.38 29.51 -4.38
CA ALA A 152 5.39 30.49 -3.96
C ALA A 152 4.87 31.94 -4.05
N ARG A 153 4.13 32.27 -5.11
CA ARG A 153 3.44 33.56 -5.22
C ARG A 153 2.43 33.76 -4.09
N LEU A 154 1.61 32.76 -3.81
CA LEU A 154 0.64 32.81 -2.71
C LEU A 154 1.32 33.01 -1.36
N ALA A 155 2.42 32.30 -1.09
CA ALA A 155 3.20 32.46 0.13
C ALA A 155 3.81 33.88 0.23
N ALA A 156 4.34 34.42 -0.87
CA ALA A 156 4.89 35.79 -0.91
C ALA A 156 3.80 36.87 -0.69
N GLU A 157 2.56 36.58 -1.07
CA GLU A 157 1.38 37.41 -0.80
C GLU A 157 0.86 37.25 0.65
N GLY A 158 1.46 36.39 1.45
CA GLY A 158 1.03 36.08 2.82
C GLY A 158 -0.29 35.31 2.87
N ALA A 159 -0.63 34.57 1.81
CA ALA A 159 -1.84 33.76 1.79
C ALA A 159 -1.72 32.57 2.75
N GLU A 160 -2.80 32.31 3.47
CA GLU A 160 -2.95 31.15 4.35
C GLU A 160 -4.06 30.22 3.81
N MET A 161 -4.01 28.95 4.19
CA MET A 161 -5.08 28.03 3.86
C MET A 161 -6.33 28.33 4.72
N PRO A 162 -7.49 28.65 4.11
CA PRO A 162 -8.70 28.92 4.88
C PRO A 162 -9.24 27.67 5.57
N SER A 163 -9.89 27.83 6.73
CA SER A 163 -10.52 26.73 7.48
C SER A 163 -11.56 25.92 6.70
N MET A 164 -12.15 26.50 5.66
CA MET A 164 -12.99 25.78 4.70
C MET A 164 -12.30 25.75 3.34
N ALA A 165 -11.96 24.56 2.85
CA ALA A 165 -11.28 24.37 1.57
C ALA A 165 -11.99 25.04 0.38
N GLY A 166 -13.32 25.11 0.40
CA GLY A 166 -14.09 25.82 -0.64
C GLY A 166 -13.78 27.32 -0.75
N ARG A 167 -13.32 27.97 0.33
CA ARG A 167 -12.91 29.39 0.32
C ARG A 167 -11.55 29.61 -0.35
N PHE A 168 -10.74 28.57 -0.47
CA PHE A 168 -9.51 28.64 -1.25
C PHE A 168 -9.79 28.80 -2.75
N LEU A 169 -10.96 28.33 -3.22
CA LEU A 169 -11.38 28.46 -4.61
C LEU A 169 -11.91 29.88 -4.89
N VAL A 170 -10.98 30.83 -5.02
CA VAL A 170 -11.25 32.20 -5.48
C VAL A 170 -11.31 32.27 -7.00
N GLY A 171 -11.77 33.41 -7.53
CA GLY A 171 -11.92 33.64 -8.97
C GLY A 171 -13.22 33.08 -9.56
N ALA A 172 -13.56 33.57 -10.75
CA ALA A 172 -14.77 33.16 -11.48
C ALA A 172 -14.72 31.66 -11.88
N PRO A 173 -15.86 30.97 -11.97
CA PRO A 173 -15.91 29.61 -12.51
C PRO A 173 -15.22 29.50 -13.87
N GLY A 174 -14.29 28.54 -14.01
CA GLY A 174 -13.51 28.33 -15.24
C GLY A 174 -12.31 29.26 -15.44
N SER A 175 -12.05 30.21 -14.55
CA SER A 175 -10.83 31.01 -14.59
C SER A 175 -9.58 30.16 -14.32
N GLU A 176 -8.44 30.57 -14.89
CA GLU A 176 -7.16 29.88 -14.72
C GLU A 176 -6.75 29.75 -13.25
N GLU A 177 -6.90 30.81 -12.45
CA GLU A 177 -6.62 30.77 -11.01
C GLU A 177 -7.49 29.73 -10.30
N ARG A 178 -8.80 29.70 -10.60
CA ARG A 178 -9.71 28.74 -9.97
C ARG A 178 -9.35 27.31 -10.38
N ILE A 179 -9.01 27.07 -11.64
CA ILE A 179 -8.60 25.75 -12.16
C ILE A 179 -7.31 25.28 -11.48
N LEU A 180 -6.31 26.15 -11.39
CA LEU A 180 -5.05 25.88 -10.70
C LEU A 180 -5.29 25.51 -9.23
N ARG A 181 -6.06 26.33 -8.49
CA ARG A 181 -6.36 26.07 -7.07
C ARG A 181 -7.18 24.80 -6.85
N GLN A 182 -8.08 24.47 -7.78
CA GLN A 182 -8.77 23.17 -7.80
C GLN A 182 -7.77 22.02 -8.03
N GLY A 183 -6.80 22.20 -8.91
CA GLY A 183 -5.72 21.24 -9.16
C GLY A 183 -4.87 20.98 -7.92
N LEU A 184 -4.49 22.05 -7.20
CA LEU A 184 -3.76 21.95 -5.92
C LEU A 184 -4.56 21.18 -4.88
N LEU A 185 -5.82 21.56 -4.63
CA LEU A 185 -6.69 20.86 -3.67
C LEU A 185 -6.86 19.37 -4.02
N ARG A 186 -6.96 19.04 -5.31
CA ARG A 186 -7.07 17.63 -5.73
C ARG A 186 -5.78 16.84 -5.52
N ARG A 187 -4.61 17.47 -5.58
CA ARG A 187 -3.30 16.80 -5.51
C ARG A 187 -2.78 16.65 -4.08
N ILE A 188 -2.97 17.66 -3.24
CA ILE A 188 -2.36 17.71 -1.90
C ILE A 188 -3.33 18.14 -0.78
N ASP A 189 -4.58 18.44 -1.12
CA ASP A 189 -5.64 18.95 -0.22
C ASP A 189 -5.25 20.18 0.62
N ALA A 190 -6.13 20.61 1.51
CA ALA A 190 -5.93 21.75 2.39
C ALA A 190 -4.67 21.63 3.24
N PHE A 191 -4.44 20.47 3.86
CA PHE A 191 -3.28 20.23 4.72
C PHE A 191 -1.96 20.31 3.94
N GLY A 192 -1.89 19.73 2.74
CA GLY A 192 -0.70 19.81 1.91
C GLY A 192 -0.44 21.22 1.38
N ILE A 193 -1.49 21.97 1.03
CA ILE A 193 -1.37 23.39 0.66
C ILE A 193 -0.84 24.20 1.84
N ASP A 194 -1.43 24.05 3.03
CA ASP A 194 -1.00 24.74 4.23
C ASP A 194 0.48 24.46 4.55
N THR A 195 0.87 23.17 4.51
CA THR A 195 2.26 22.74 4.69
C THR A 195 3.19 23.37 3.66
N ALA A 196 2.78 23.40 2.39
CA ALA A 196 3.58 23.98 1.32
C ALA A 196 3.76 25.50 1.50
N LEU A 197 2.67 26.23 1.78
CA LEU A 197 2.72 27.68 1.99
C LEU A 197 3.64 28.03 3.16
N ARG A 198 3.53 27.30 4.27
CA ARG A 198 4.40 27.48 5.44
C ARG A 198 5.88 27.22 5.12
N LEU A 199 6.21 26.07 4.51
CA LEU A 199 7.60 25.74 4.17
C LEU A 199 8.23 26.75 3.20
N ILE A 200 7.46 27.25 2.23
CA ILE A 200 7.93 28.25 1.29
C ILE A 200 8.13 29.61 1.99
N ALA A 201 7.18 30.03 2.82
CA ALA A 201 7.28 31.28 3.58
C ALA A 201 8.47 31.29 4.55
N GLU A 202 8.82 30.13 5.13
CA GLU A 202 10.00 29.94 5.98
C GLU A 202 11.32 29.89 5.21
N GLY A 203 11.30 29.84 3.87
CA GLY A 203 12.51 29.69 3.04
C GLY A 203 13.20 28.32 3.22
N SER A 204 12.43 27.28 3.53
CA SER A 204 12.96 25.95 3.82
C SER A 204 13.55 25.28 2.58
N ASP A 205 14.71 24.62 2.74
CA ASP A 205 15.30 23.76 1.70
C ASP A 205 14.34 22.64 1.25
N MET A 206 13.42 22.24 2.13
CA MET A 206 12.36 21.26 1.83
C MET A 206 11.33 21.78 0.83
N ALA A 207 11.33 23.07 0.53
CA ALA A 207 10.48 23.71 -0.47
C ALA A 207 11.30 24.64 -1.38
N ALA A 208 12.55 24.28 -1.69
CA ALA A 208 13.39 25.03 -2.62
C ALA A 208 12.86 24.99 -4.07
N ASP A 209 12.22 23.88 -4.47
CA ASP A 209 11.56 23.67 -5.75
C ASP A 209 10.41 22.65 -5.63
N ALA A 210 9.70 22.40 -6.73
CA ALA A 210 8.60 21.43 -6.79
C ALA A 210 9.02 20.01 -6.39
N SER A 211 10.24 19.60 -6.76
CA SER A 211 10.77 18.26 -6.47
C SER A 211 11.09 18.09 -4.99
N ALA A 212 11.70 19.10 -4.38
CA ALA A 212 11.96 19.16 -2.94
C ALA A 212 10.65 19.14 -2.15
N LEU A 213 9.67 19.94 -2.55
CA LEU A 213 8.36 19.97 -1.90
C LEU A 213 7.63 18.62 -2.02
N ASN A 214 7.62 18.00 -3.20
CA ASN A 214 7.04 16.67 -3.38
C ASN A 214 7.72 15.64 -2.45
N ARG A 215 9.06 15.64 -2.36
CA ARG A 215 9.78 14.75 -1.42
C ARG A 215 9.40 15.01 0.04
N ALA A 216 9.23 16.27 0.43
CA ALA A 216 8.80 16.64 1.77
C ALA A 216 7.40 16.11 2.08
N LEU A 217 6.44 16.30 1.16
CA LEU A 217 5.08 15.78 1.28
C LEU A 217 5.06 14.25 1.32
N HIS A 218 5.90 13.57 0.52
CA HIS A 218 6.06 12.11 0.57
C HIS A 218 6.57 11.66 1.94
N ALA A 219 7.56 12.35 2.51
CA ALA A 219 8.17 11.98 3.78
C ALA A 219 7.19 12.06 4.96
N ILE A 220 6.30 13.07 4.97
CA ILE A 220 5.30 13.25 6.03
C ILE A 220 4.02 12.43 5.81
N SER A 221 3.92 11.70 4.70
CA SER A 221 2.69 10.97 4.33
C SER A 221 2.38 9.75 5.19
N GLY A 222 3.30 9.25 6.02
CA GLY A 222 3.14 8.01 6.77
C GLY A 222 3.36 6.72 5.95
N VAL A 223 3.45 6.80 4.61
CA VAL A 223 3.69 5.63 3.76
C VAL A 223 5.10 5.04 3.92
N PRO A 224 6.19 5.83 4.03
CA PRO A 224 7.53 5.27 4.24
C PRO A 224 7.64 4.39 5.50
N GLN A 225 6.84 4.69 6.53
CA GLN A 225 6.81 3.95 7.80
C GLN A 225 6.22 2.53 7.62
N LEU A 226 5.44 2.30 6.55
CA LEU A 226 4.91 0.97 6.23
C LEU A 226 5.99 0.00 5.71
N THR A 227 7.16 0.49 5.29
CA THR A 227 8.24 -0.37 4.79
C THR A 227 8.66 -1.41 5.83
N THR A 228 8.81 -1.00 7.09
CA THR A 228 9.19 -1.92 8.19
C THR A 228 8.08 -2.95 8.42
N GLU A 229 6.83 -2.49 8.53
CA GLU A 229 5.68 -3.37 8.77
C GLU A 229 5.47 -4.42 7.68
N ILE A 230 5.68 -4.02 6.43
CA ILE A 230 5.58 -4.93 5.28
C ILE A 230 6.78 -5.90 5.28
N SER A 231 7.99 -5.40 5.52
CA SER A 231 9.22 -6.21 5.60
C SER A 231 9.12 -7.29 6.68
N ASP A 232 8.59 -6.96 7.86
CA ASP A 232 8.42 -7.90 8.97
C ASP A 232 7.48 -9.07 8.63
N ARG A 233 6.57 -8.87 7.67
CA ARG A 233 5.63 -9.88 7.20
C ARG A 233 6.16 -10.70 6.02
N VAL A 234 7.29 -10.32 5.40
CA VAL A 234 7.90 -11.08 4.29
C VAL A 234 8.26 -12.51 4.72
N GLY A 235 8.80 -12.69 5.93
CA GLY A 235 9.08 -14.02 6.47
C GLY A 235 7.82 -14.88 6.60
N ARG A 236 6.69 -14.26 6.99
CA ARG A 236 5.40 -14.95 7.09
C ARG A 236 4.83 -15.31 5.73
N VAL A 237 4.95 -14.42 4.76
CA VAL A 237 4.57 -14.68 3.36
C VAL A 237 5.34 -15.86 2.81
N ARG A 238 6.66 -15.87 3.01
CA ARG A 238 7.53 -16.96 2.59
C ARG A 238 7.09 -18.29 3.20
N PHE A 239 6.89 -18.33 4.51
CA PHE A 239 6.38 -19.51 5.21
C PHE A 239 5.10 -20.05 4.55
N TRP A 240 4.13 -19.18 4.26
CA TRP A 240 2.89 -19.63 3.63
C TRP A 240 3.06 -20.08 2.18
N ARG A 241 3.98 -19.47 1.42
CA ARG A 241 4.32 -19.98 0.09
C ARG A 241 4.92 -21.39 0.19
N GLU A 242 5.72 -21.71 1.22
CA GLU A 242 6.22 -23.08 1.45
C GLU A 242 5.08 -24.05 1.80
N VAL A 243 4.14 -23.61 2.65
CA VAL A 243 2.93 -24.38 2.98
C VAL A 243 2.08 -24.66 1.73
N GLU A 244 1.91 -23.68 0.84
CA GLU A 244 1.20 -23.85 -0.43
C GLU A 244 1.85 -24.91 -1.31
N ILE A 245 3.19 -24.90 -1.44
CA ILE A 245 3.93 -25.92 -2.22
C ILE A 245 3.70 -27.32 -1.64
N ARG A 246 3.77 -27.44 -0.31
CA ARG A 246 3.48 -28.70 0.37
C ARG A 246 2.05 -29.17 0.10
N ALA A 247 1.07 -28.27 0.16
CA ALA A 247 -0.32 -28.60 -0.12
C ALA A 247 -0.56 -29.03 -1.57
N GLU A 248 0.17 -28.46 -2.54
CA GLU A 248 0.15 -28.91 -3.94
C GLU A 248 0.72 -30.33 -4.08
N LEU A 249 1.83 -30.63 -3.40
CA LEU A 249 2.43 -31.97 -3.40
C LEU A 249 1.52 -33.02 -2.73
N GLU A 250 0.88 -32.68 -1.61
CA GLU A 250 -0.09 -33.56 -0.95
C GLU A 250 -1.29 -33.86 -1.86
N ARG A 251 -1.79 -32.85 -2.59
CA ARG A 251 -2.85 -33.04 -3.59
C ARG A 251 -2.41 -33.91 -4.75
N ALA A 252 -1.19 -33.72 -5.25
CA ALA A 252 -0.64 -34.57 -6.32
C ALA A 252 -0.52 -36.04 -5.88
N ALA A 253 0.01 -36.30 -4.68
CA ALA A 253 0.14 -37.64 -4.12
C ALA A 253 -1.23 -38.31 -3.91
N ALA A 254 -2.20 -37.58 -3.34
CA ALA A 254 -3.56 -38.05 -3.13
C ALA A 254 -4.29 -38.37 -4.45
N GLY A 255 -4.01 -37.59 -5.51
CA GLY A 255 -4.52 -37.82 -6.87
C GLY A 255 -3.78 -38.91 -7.66
N GLY A 256 -2.75 -39.55 -7.09
CA GLY A 256 -1.95 -40.57 -7.77
C GLY A 256 -0.97 -40.02 -8.81
N CYS A 257 -0.79 -38.72 -8.89
CA CYS A 257 0.16 -38.07 -9.80
C CYS A 257 1.58 -38.27 -9.28
N ASP A 258 2.30 -39.24 -9.85
CA ASP A 258 3.68 -39.59 -9.49
C ASP A 258 3.88 -39.63 -7.97
N ARG A 259 3.04 -40.46 -7.35
CA ARG A 259 2.83 -40.54 -5.91
C ARG A 259 4.13 -40.78 -5.15
N GLU A 260 5.00 -41.67 -5.65
CA GLU A 260 6.25 -42.02 -4.98
C GLU A 260 7.21 -40.83 -4.90
N ASN A 261 7.36 -40.06 -5.98
CA ASN A 261 8.18 -38.85 -5.97
C ASN A 261 7.54 -37.76 -5.10
N ALA A 262 6.23 -37.59 -5.15
CA ALA A 262 5.52 -36.62 -4.31
C ALA A 262 5.69 -36.94 -2.80
N GLU A 263 5.48 -38.19 -2.41
CA GLU A 263 5.69 -38.65 -1.02
C GLU A 263 7.14 -38.53 -0.58
N ARG A 264 8.11 -38.81 -1.48
CA ARG A 264 9.54 -38.62 -1.19
C ARG A 264 9.87 -37.16 -0.90
N LEU A 265 9.36 -36.23 -1.71
CA LEU A 265 9.57 -34.79 -1.52
C LEU A 265 8.91 -34.28 -0.23
N LEU A 266 7.73 -34.80 0.12
CA LEU A 266 7.05 -34.50 1.38
C LEU A 266 7.82 -35.02 2.60
N ALA A 267 8.35 -36.25 2.53
CA ALA A 267 9.10 -36.89 3.60
C ALA A 267 10.46 -36.22 3.86
N ALA A 268 11.08 -35.64 2.84
CA ALA A 268 12.34 -34.89 2.95
C ALA A 268 12.18 -33.53 3.66
N GLY A 269 11.00 -33.22 4.23
CA GLY A 269 10.71 -31.93 4.86
C GLY A 269 10.39 -30.81 3.85
N GLY A 270 10.32 -31.16 2.55
CA GLY A 270 9.99 -30.25 1.47
C GLY A 270 11.01 -29.13 1.24
N LEU A 271 11.75 -29.23 0.12
CA LEU A 271 12.47 -28.13 -0.53
C LEU A 271 13.84 -27.70 0.06
N GLY A 272 14.57 -28.60 0.75
CA GLY A 272 15.99 -28.40 1.11
C GLY A 272 16.85 -27.74 0.04
#